data_AF-A0A9P3U284-F1
#
_entry.id   AF-A0A9P3U284-F1
#
_cell.length_a   1.000
_cell.length_b   1.000
_cell.length_c   1.000
_cell.angle_alpha   90.00
_cell.angle_beta   90.00
_cell.angle_gamma   90.00
#
_symmetry.space_group_name_H-M   'P 1'
#
loop_
_entity.id
_entity.type
_entity.pdbx_description
1 polymer ?
#
loop_
_entity_poly.entity_id
_entity_poly.type
_entity_poly.pdbx_seq_one_letter_code
_entity_poly.pdbx_strand_id
1 'polypeptide(L)' 'MLEEMRKDKKLLELRRLYKEKYGKNAPGFNYDEYNSYAEYKEKLKELIQK' A
#
# COMPACT_ATOMS: atom_id res chain seq x y z
N MET A 1 1.73 -9.68 14.98
CA MET A 1 2.47 -9.05 13.85
C MET A 1 1.64 -8.95 12.56
N LEU A 2 0.84 -9.95 12.12
CA LEU A 2 -0.04 -9.81 10.93
C LEU A 2 -1.36 -9.04 11.17
N GLU A 3 -1.82 -8.91 12.41
CA GLU A 3 -3.08 -8.24 12.75
C GLU A 3 -3.01 -6.70 12.66
N GLU A 4 -1.85 -6.10 12.90
CA GLU A 4 -1.68 -4.64 12.82
C GLU A 4 -1.77 -4.15 11.36
N MET A 5 -1.30 -4.96 10.42
CA MET A 5 -1.38 -4.76 8.97
C MET A 5 -2.82 -4.58 8.47
N ARG A 6 -3.78 -5.31 9.06
CA ARG A 6 -5.21 -5.23 8.68
C ARG A 6 -5.92 -4.03 9.32
N LYS A 7 -5.36 -3.45 10.40
CA LYS A 7 -5.95 -2.31 11.11
C LYS A 7 -5.39 -0.96 10.67
N ASP A 8 -4.34 -0.94 9.84
CA ASP A 8 -3.74 0.29 9.32
C ASP A 8 -4.66 0.93 8.28
N LYS A 9 -5.63 1.74 8.74
CA LYS A 9 -6.63 2.42 7.93
C LYS A 9 -6.01 3.18 6.76
N LYS A 10 -4.86 3.80 7.00
CA LYS A 10 -4.13 4.58 5.99
C LYS A 10 -3.65 3.73 4.82
N LEU A 11 -3.18 2.51 5.09
CA LEU A 11 -2.77 1.58 4.04
C LEU A 11 -3.99 1.06 3.24
N LEU A 12 -5.09 0.76 3.93
CA LEU A 12 -6.34 0.35 3.27
C LEU A 12 -6.88 1.45 2.35
N GLU A 13 -6.86 2.71 2.80
CA GLU A 13 -7.23 3.87 1.99
C GLU A 13 -6.34 4.01 0.76
N LEU A 14 -5.01 3.91 0.91
CA LEU A 14 -4.09 3.96 -0.23
C LEU A 14 -4.37 2.84 -1.24
N ARG A 15 -4.62 1.61 -0.78
CA ARG A 15 -4.96 0.49 -1.67
C ARG A 15 -6.28 0.71 -2.40
N ARG A 16 -7.26 1.33 -1.72
CA ARG A 16 -8.55 1.67 -2.31
C ARG A 16 -8.41 2.75 -3.38
N LEU A 17 -7.70 3.84 -3.08
CA LEU A 17 -7.39 4.92 -4.02
C LEU A 17 -6.64 4.41 -5.25
N TYR A 18 -5.64 3.54 -5.05
CA TYR A 18 -4.91 2.92 -6.15
C TYR A 18 -5.85 2.11 -7.05
N LYS A 19 -6.77 1.33 -6.44
CA LYS A 19 -7.77 0.55 -7.18
C LYS A 19 -8.75 1.43 -7.94
N GLU A 20 -9.19 2.54 -7.36
CA GLU A 20 -10.06 3.50 -8.05
C GLU A 20 -9.34 4.17 -9.23
N LYS A 21 -8.07 4.53 -9.08
CA LYS A 21 -7.30 5.18 -10.15
C LYS A 21 -6.94 4.22 -11.30
N TYR A 22 -6.55 2.99 -10.99
CA TYR A 22 -5.98 2.05 -11.96
C TYR A 22 -6.89 0.86 -12.29
N GLY A 23 -8.04 0.73 -11.64
CA GLY A 23 -8.96 -0.41 -11.83
C GLY A 23 -8.43 -1.76 -11.36
N LYS A 24 -7.27 -1.80 -10.69
CA LYS A 24 -6.58 -3.03 -10.25
C LYS A 24 -6.11 -2.94 -8.82
N ASN A 25 -5.93 -4.09 -8.16
CA ASN A 25 -5.45 -4.10 -6.78
C ASN A 25 -4.00 -3.57 -6.71
N ALA A 26 -3.72 -2.82 -5.64
CA ALA A 26 -2.37 -2.34 -5.35
C ALA A 26 -1.39 -3.50 -5.13
N PRO A 27 -0.09 -3.32 -5.44
CA PRO A 27 0.95 -4.32 -5.19
C PRO A 27 0.94 -4.72 -3.71
N GLY A 28 1.19 -6.00 -3.43
CA GLY A 28 1.31 -6.51 -2.06
C GLY A 28 2.54 -5.95 -1.35
N PHE A 29 2.56 -6.07 -0.02
CA PHE A 29 3.80 -5.82 0.71
C PHE A 29 4.66 -7.08 0.64
N ASN A 30 5.90 -6.92 0.18
CA ASN A 30 6.90 -7.98 0.11
C ASN A 30 8.19 -7.49 0.78
N TYR A 31 8.73 -8.27 1.73
CA TYR A 31 9.99 -7.93 2.42
C TYR A 31 11.22 -7.99 1.49
N ASP A 32 11.10 -8.64 0.34
CA ASP A 32 12.14 -8.68 -0.68
C ASP A 32 12.23 -7.36 -1.48
N GLU A 33 11.09 -6.68 -1.67
CA GLU A 33 11.00 -5.43 -2.43
C GLU A 33 11.00 -4.18 -1.54
N TYR A 34 10.65 -4.32 -0.26
CA TYR A 34 10.52 -3.20 0.67
C TYR A 34 11.20 -3.51 2.00
N ASN A 35 12.11 -2.64 2.41
CA ASN A 35 12.83 -2.75 3.69
C ASN A 35 11.92 -2.51 4.89
N SER A 36 10.81 -1.78 4.71
CA SER A 36 9.89 -1.42 5.77
C SER A 36 8.50 -1.05 5.26
N TYR A 37 7.51 -1.14 6.15
CA TYR A 37 6.13 -0.72 5.85
C TYR A 37 6.01 0.77 5.49
N ALA A 38 6.87 1.61 6.05
CA ALA A 38 6.91 3.03 5.72
C ALA A 38 7.22 3.22 4.22
N GLU A 39 8.27 2.55 3.74
CA GLU A 39 8.70 2.59 2.33
C GLU A 39 7.60 2.11 1.38
N TYR A 40 6.93 1.02 1.72
CA TYR A 40 5.79 0.51 0.95
C TYR A 40 4.61 1.50 0.89
N LYS A 41 4.27 2.16 2.00
CA LYS A 41 3.23 3.19 2.04
C LYS A 41 3.60 4.39 1.17
N GLU A 42 4.86 4.83 1.21
CA GLU A 42 5.35 5.92 0.36
C GLU A 42 5.27 5.55 -1.12
N LYS A 43 5.71 4.35 -1.50
CA LYS A 43 5.59 3.85 -2.88
C LYS A 43 4.16 3.79 -3.38
N LEU A 44 3.22 3.30 -2.58
CA LEU A 44 1.81 3.35 -2.94
C LEU A 44 1.32 4.78 -3.16
N LYS A 45 1.75 5.71 -2.31
CA LYS A 45 1.37 7.13 -2.39
C LYS A 45 1.97 7.81 -3.62
N GLU A 46 3.21 7.49 -3.99
CA GLU A 46 3.84 7.94 -5.24
C GLU A 46 3.06 7.43 -6.45
N LEU A 47 2.74 6.13 -6.46
CA LEU A 47 1.99 5.54 -7.57
C LEU A 47 0.62 6.19 -7.73
N ILE A 48 -0.11 6.45 -6.64
CA ILE A 48 -1.43 7.10 -6.72
C ILE A 48 -1.32 8.56 -7.22
N GLN A 49 -0.22 9.25 -6.94
CA GLN A 49 -0.01 10.63 -7.40
C GLN A 49 0.46 10.73 -8.87
N LYS A 50 0.97 9.63 -9.44
CA LYS A 50 1.47 9.55 -10.82
C LYS A 50 0.36 9.32 -11.82
#